data_AF-A0A6N9PU47-F1
#
_entry.id   AF-A0A6N9PU47-F1
#
_cell.length_a   1.000
_cell.length_b   1.000
_cell.length_c   1.000
_cell.angle_alpha   90.00
_cell.angle_beta   90.00
_cell.angle_gamma   90.00
#
_symmetry.space_group_name_H-M   'P 1'
#
loop_
_entity.id
_entity.type
_entity.pdbx_description
1 polymer ?
#
loop_
_entity_poly.entity_id
_entity_poly.type
_entity_poly.pdbx_seq_one_letter_code
_entity_poly.pdbx_strand_id
1 'polypeptide(L)'
;MEERDYNSELYEKMAAEQGKYRSWLLSQEPSEILNHTYEYTMREDIVMAMENLELSPKRAKALLKSPSPLDDVYKEFQDREVEHMDTIRDSIESRADQVIKRESTRESR
;
A
#
# COMPACT_ATOMS: atom_id res chain seq x y z
N MET A 1 -13.72 -33.71 6.27
CA MET A 1 -13.31 -32.94 5.09
C MET A 1 -13.06 -31.55 5.65
N GLU A 2 -11.80 -31.16 5.84
CA GLU A 2 -11.51 -29.79 6.27
C GLU A 2 -12.16 -28.85 5.26
N GLU A 3 -12.96 -27.93 5.77
CA GLU A 3 -13.57 -26.89 4.95
C GLU A 3 -12.43 -26.10 4.32
N ARG A 4 -12.42 -26.02 2.98
CA ARG A 4 -11.35 -25.36 2.23
C ARG A 4 -11.18 -23.93 2.74
N ASP A 5 -10.01 -23.61 3.28
CA ASP A 5 -9.70 -22.28 3.77
C ASP A 5 -9.29 -21.36 2.61
N TYR A 6 -10.30 -20.71 2.04
CA TYR A 6 -10.09 -19.76 0.94
C TYR A 6 -9.32 -18.51 1.36
N ASN A 7 -9.27 -18.15 2.65
CA ASN A 7 -8.49 -16.99 3.11
C ASN A 7 -7.01 -17.32 3.12
N SER A 8 -6.63 -18.46 3.70
CA SER A 8 -5.25 -18.95 3.65
C SER A 8 -4.74 -19.10 2.21
N GLU A 9 -5.54 -19.68 1.32
CA GLU A 9 -5.17 -19.80 -0.10
C GLU A 9 -5.02 -18.43 -0.80
N LEU A 10 -5.87 -17.46 -0.48
CA LEU A 10 -5.79 -16.12 -1.05
C LEU A 10 -4.54 -15.39 -0.55
N TYR A 11 -4.24 -15.49 0.74
CA TYR A 11 -3.03 -14.96 1.34
C TYR A 11 -1.79 -15.55 0.66
N GLU A 12 -1.68 -16.88 0.56
CA GLU A 12 -0.56 -17.55 -0.09
C GLU A 12 -0.38 -17.10 -1.55
N LYS A 13 -1.50 -16.94 -2.28
CA LYS A 13 -1.46 -16.48 -3.67
C LYS A 13 -0.96 -15.05 -3.79
N MET A 14 -1.44 -14.13 -2.93
CA MET A 14 -0.98 -12.74 -2.90
C MET A 14 0.48 -12.64 -2.47
N ALA A 15 0.90 -13.39 -1.45
CA ALA A 15 2.29 -13.45 -1.01
C ALA A 15 3.22 -13.98 -2.11
N ALA A 16 2.80 -15.01 -2.85
CA ALA A 16 3.56 -15.51 -4.00
C ALA A 16 3.64 -14.49 -5.15
N GLU A 17 2.57 -13.73 -5.38
CA GLU A 17 2.57 -12.62 -6.35
C GLU A 17 3.55 -11.52 -5.93
N GLN A 18 3.53 -11.11 -4.65
CA GLN A 18 4.47 -10.14 -4.10
C GLN A 18 5.92 -10.62 -4.19
N GLY A 19 6.17 -11.91 -3.90
CA GLY A 19 7.49 -12.52 -4.04
C GLY A 19 8.04 -12.46 -5.47
N LYS A 20 7.18 -12.63 -6.48
CA LYS A 20 7.55 -12.45 -7.90
C LYS A 20 7.88 -10.99 -8.21
N TYR A 21 7.05 -10.06 -7.75
CA TYR A 21 7.28 -8.63 -7.94
C TYR A 21 8.57 -8.16 -7.27
N ARG A 22 8.83 -8.58 -6.03
CA ARG A 22 10.09 -8.36 -5.31
C ARG A 22 11.30 -8.92 -6.07
N SER A 23 11.20 -10.14 -6.60
CA SER A 23 12.29 -10.76 -7.35
C SER A 23 12.60 -9.99 -8.64
N TRP A 24 11.56 -9.49 -9.32
CA TRP A 24 11.72 -8.60 -10.46
C TRP A 24 12.37 -7.27 -10.06
N LEU A 25 11.89 -6.61 -8.99
CA LEU A 25 12.46 -5.35 -8.50
C LEU A 25 13.96 -5.45 -8.19
N LEU A 26 14.37 -6.54 -7.53
CA LEU A 26 15.78 -6.78 -7.19
C LEU A 26 16.69 -6.95 -8.42
N SER A 27 16.12 -7.19 -9.60
CA SER A 27 16.86 -7.26 -10.87
C SER A 27 16.93 -5.91 -11.62
N GLN A 28 16.24 -4.88 -11.14
CA GLN A 28 16.20 -3.57 -11.79
C GLN A 28 17.33 -2.65 -11.31
N GLU A 29 17.62 -1.62 -12.11
CA GLU A 29 18.55 -0.55 -11.73
C GLU A 29 17.99 0.27 -10.55
N PRO A 30 18.84 0.89 -9.71
CA PRO A 30 18.38 1.66 -8.55
C PRO A 30 17.34 2.73 -8.87
N SER A 31 17.46 3.42 -10.02
CA SER A 31 16.48 4.44 -10.43
C SER A 31 15.10 3.84 -10.68
N GLU A 32 15.03 2.64 -11.23
CA GLU A 32 13.76 1.96 -11.45
C GLU A 32 13.20 1.45 -10.13
N ILE A 33 14.04 0.88 -9.25
CA ILE A 33 13.60 0.51 -7.89
C ILE A 33 12.93 1.68 -7.18
N LEU A 34 13.50 2.90 -7.27
CA LEU A 34 12.93 4.09 -6.65
C LEU A 34 11.52 4.43 -7.17
N ASN A 35 11.26 4.23 -8.47
CA ASN A 35 9.95 4.47 -9.09
C ASN A 35 8.85 3.55 -8.52
N HIS A 36 9.23 2.38 -7.97
CA HIS A 36 8.31 1.35 -7.51
C HIS A 36 8.22 1.22 -5.99
N THR A 37 8.95 2.06 -5.23
CA THR A 37 8.99 1.95 -3.75
C THR A 37 7.62 2.09 -3.09
N TYR A 38 6.78 3.00 -3.59
CA TYR A 38 5.43 3.22 -3.06
C TYR A 38 4.52 2.00 -3.33
N GLU A 39 4.46 1.54 -4.58
CA GLU A 39 3.72 0.32 -4.94
C GLU A 39 4.20 -0.87 -4.12
N TYR A 40 5.51 -1.10 -4.05
CA TYR A 40 6.10 -2.21 -3.29
C TYR A 40 5.65 -2.20 -1.83
N THR A 41 5.71 -1.04 -1.18
CA THR A 41 5.33 -0.88 0.23
C THR A 41 3.84 -1.15 0.42
N MET A 42 2.97 -0.56 -0.42
CA MET A 42 1.52 -0.77 -0.30
C MET A 42 1.11 -2.21 -0.57
N ARG A 43 1.78 -2.89 -1.50
CA ARG A 43 1.55 -4.33 -1.75
C ARG A 43 1.95 -5.19 -0.56
N GLU A 44 3.05 -4.91 0.13
CA GLU A 44 3.41 -5.60 1.38
C GLU A 44 2.34 -5.39 2.46
N ASP A 45 1.86 -4.15 2.63
CA ASP A 45 0.83 -3.82 3.63
C ASP A 45 -0.51 -4.53 3.32
N ILE A 46 -0.90 -4.64 2.04
CA ILE A 46 -2.09 -5.39 1.62
C ILE A 46 -1.94 -6.88 1.94
N VAL A 47 -0.76 -7.47 1.68
CA VAL A 47 -0.48 -8.88 2.00
C VAL A 47 -0.54 -9.11 3.51
N MET A 48 0.07 -8.23 4.30
CA MET A 48 0.04 -8.26 5.76
C MET A 48 -1.38 -8.11 6.30
N ALA A 49 -2.20 -7.25 5.68
CA ALA A 49 -3.61 -7.13 6.04
C ALA A 49 -4.38 -8.43 5.75
N MET A 50 -4.13 -9.09 4.62
CA MET A 50 -4.75 -10.38 4.30
C MET A 50 -4.37 -11.52 5.25
N GLU A 51 -3.23 -11.46 5.94
CA GLU A 51 -2.85 -12.45 6.94
C GLU A 51 -3.87 -12.51 8.10
N ASN A 52 -4.47 -11.37 8.44
CA ASN A 52 -5.41 -11.24 9.56
C ASN A 52 -6.88 -11.02 9.13
N LEU A 53 -7.12 -10.72 7.85
CA LEU A 53 -8.45 -10.42 7.34
C LEU A 53 -9.23 -11.70 7.00
N GLU A 54 -10.31 -11.96 7.72
CA GLU A 54 -11.24 -13.05 7.40
C GLU A 54 -12.34 -12.59 6.44
N LEU A 55 -12.16 -12.85 5.14
CA LEU A 55 -13.22 -12.65 4.15
C LEU A 55 -14.23 -13.79 4.21
N SER A 56 -15.48 -13.49 3.81
CA SER A 56 -16.45 -14.55 3.56
C SER A 56 -15.96 -15.47 2.42
N PRO A 57 -16.24 -16.78 2.47
CA PRO A 57 -15.79 -17.72 1.43
C PRO A 57 -16.15 -17.28 0.00
N LYS A 58 -17.30 -16.61 -0.17
CA LYS A 58 -17.74 -16.05 -1.46
C LYS A 58 -16.80 -14.97 -1.98
N ARG A 59 -16.32 -14.07 -1.10
CA ARG A 59 -15.40 -12.97 -1.47
C ARG A 59 -14.00 -13.50 -1.75
N ALA A 60 -13.46 -14.33 -0.86
CA ALA A 60 -12.14 -14.95 -1.05
C ALA A 60 -12.08 -15.75 -2.37
N LYS A 61 -13.10 -16.58 -2.64
CA LYS A 61 -13.22 -17.34 -3.89
C LYS A 61 -13.37 -16.46 -5.13
N ALA A 62 -13.95 -15.26 -5.00
CA ALA A 62 -14.04 -14.33 -6.12
C ALA A 62 -12.67 -13.74 -6.46
N LEU A 63 -11.91 -13.29 -5.45
CA LEU A 63 -10.54 -12.77 -5.63
C LEU A 63 -9.60 -13.86 -6.15
N LEU A 64 -9.70 -15.09 -5.65
CA LEU A 64 -8.88 -16.22 -6.11
C LEU A 64 -9.01 -16.53 -7.62
N LYS A 65 -10.10 -16.11 -8.28
CA LYS A 65 -10.26 -16.26 -9.74
C LYS A 65 -9.37 -15.32 -10.54
N SER A 66 -8.96 -14.19 -9.96
CA SER A 66 -8.02 -13.29 -10.63
C SER A 66 -6.66 -13.98 -10.79
N PRO A 67 -5.97 -13.82 -11.93
CA PRO A 67 -4.58 -14.26 -12.07
C PRO A 67 -3.62 -13.49 -11.16
N SER A 68 -3.97 -12.25 -10.78
CA SER A 68 -3.13 -11.30 -10.03
C SER A 68 -3.96 -10.55 -8.99
N PRO A 69 -4.48 -11.24 -7.96
CA PRO A 69 -5.40 -10.64 -6.99
C PRO A 69 -4.75 -9.52 -6.16
N LEU A 70 -3.42 -9.54 -5.93
CA LEU A 70 -2.76 -8.47 -5.17
C LEU A 70 -2.70 -7.18 -5.99
N ASP A 71 -2.33 -7.27 -7.26
CA ASP A 71 -2.34 -6.14 -8.20
C ASP A 71 -3.74 -5.52 -8.35
N ASP A 72 -4.79 -6.35 -8.44
CA ASP A 72 -6.17 -5.86 -8.50
C ASP A 72 -6.58 -5.08 -7.25
N VAL A 73 -6.22 -5.58 -6.06
CA VAL A 73 -6.50 -4.90 -4.79
C VAL A 73 -5.67 -3.62 -4.64
N TYR A 74 -4.41 -3.65 -5.09
CA TYR A 74 -3.55 -2.46 -5.09
C TYR A 74 -4.14 -1.34 -5.96
N LYS A 75 -4.63 -1.65 -7.16
CA LYS A 75 -5.30 -0.66 -8.04
C LYS A 75 -6.55 -0.08 -7.40
N GLU A 76 -7.39 -0.93 -6.81
CA GLU A 76 -8.58 -0.47 -6.08
C GLU A 76 -8.22 0.41 -4.88
N PHE A 77 -7.12 0.12 -4.19
CA PHE A 77 -6.60 0.96 -3.10
C PHE A 77 -6.09 2.30 -3.63
N GLN A 78 -5.27 2.30 -4.68
CA GLN A 78 -4.67 3.48 -5.28
C GLN A 78 -5.74 4.48 -5.78
N ASP A 79 -6.84 3.98 -6.35
CA ASP A 79 -7.95 4.82 -6.81
C ASP A 79 -8.71 5.50 -5.65
N ARG A 80 -8.60 4.97 -4.43
CA ARG A 80 -9.29 5.46 -3.22
C ARG A 80 -8.40 6.31 -2.32
N GLU A 81 -7.08 6.15 -2.38
CA GLU A 81 -6.14 6.86 -1.51
C GLU A 81 -5.94 8.31 -1.94
N VAL A 82 -6.85 9.18 -1.49
CA VAL A 82 -6.74 10.65 -1.70
C VAL A 82 -6.21 11.38 -0.47
N GLU A 83 -6.50 10.86 0.73
CA GLU A 83 -6.26 11.54 2.01
C GLU A 83 -4.76 11.65 2.37
N HIS A 84 -3.90 10.76 1.88
CA HIS A 84 -2.48 10.77 2.19
C HIS A 84 -1.79 12.04 1.66
N MET A 85 -2.06 12.39 0.40
CA MET A 85 -1.48 13.58 -0.22
C MET A 85 -2.05 14.87 0.38
N ASP A 86 -3.32 14.87 0.78
CA ASP A 86 -3.92 16.00 1.49
C ASP A 86 -3.25 16.20 2.85
N THR A 87 -3.02 15.12 3.60
CA THR A 87 -2.27 15.16 4.87
C THR A 87 -0.85 15.71 4.69
N ILE A 88 -0.17 15.35 3.60
CA ILE A 88 1.16 15.89 3.27
C ILE A 88 1.08 17.40 3.00
N ARG A 89 0.10 17.84 2.19
CA ARG A 89 -0.10 19.27 1.88
C ARG A 89 -0.37 20.07 3.15
N ASP A 90 -1.31 19.62 3.97
CA ASP A 90 -1.67 20.24 5.24
C ASP A 90 -0.45 20.32 6.19
N SER A 91 0.39 19.28 6.19
CA SER A 91 1.61 19.26 7.00
C SER A 91 2.62 20.30 6.54
N ILE A 92 2.77 20.50 5.22
CA ILE A 92 3.64 21.53 4.64
C ILE A 92 3.12 22.93 5.00
N GLU A 93 1.83 23.18 4.81
CA GLU A 93 1.18 24.46 5.11
C GLU A 93 1.30 24.81 6.60
N SER A 94 0.91 23.87 7.47
CA SER A 94 1.03 24.03 8.92
C SER A 94 2.47 24.30 9.35
N ARG A 95 3.46 23.64 8.72
CA ARG A 95 4.86 23.89 9.02
C ARG A 95 5.32 25.26 8.56
N ALA A 96 4.87 25.73 7.39
CA ALA A 96 5.16 27.07 6.87
C ALA A 96 4.61 28.15 7.80
N ASP A 97 3.34 28.02 8.23
CA ASP A 97 2.69 28.96 9.16
C ASP A 97 3.45 29.07 10.48
N GLN A 98 3.94 27.94 11.00
CA GLN A 98 4.75 27.92 12.22
C GLN A 98 6.09 28.65 12.06
N VAL A 99 6.71 28.59 10.88
CA VAL A 99 7.96 29.31 10.59
C VAL A 99 7.69 30.81 10.51
N ILE A 100 6.67 31.24 9.76
CA ILE A 100 6.27 32.66 9.63
C ILE A 100 5.98 33.27 11.00
N LYS A 101 5.21 32.57 11.85
CA LYS A 101 4.89 33.04 13.20
C LYS A 101 6.13 33.24 14.08
N ARG A 102 7.16 32.40 13.92
CA ARG A 102 8.41 32.51 14.68
C ARG A 102 9.26 33.68 14.19
N GLU A 103 9.30 33.92 12.89
CA GLU A 103 10.03 35.04 12.29
C GLU A 103 9.42 36.39 12.68
N SER A 104 8.10 36.54 12.58
CA SER A 104 7.42 37.79 12.99
C SER A 104 7.60 38.10 14.48
N THR A 105 7.62 37.08 15.34
CA THR A 105 7.89 37.23 16.77
C THR A 105 9.34 37.65 17.05
N ARG A 106 10.29 37.27 16.18
CA ARG A 106 11.71 37.64 16.30
C ARG A 106 11.97 39.06 15.83
N GLU A 107 11.34 39.49 14.75
CA GLU A 107 11.46 40.87 14.24
C GLU A 107 10.83 41.91 15.17
N SER A 108 9.88 41.50 16.01
CA SER A 108 9.19 42.37 16.97
C SER A 108 9.92 42.52 18.32
N ARG A 109 11.13 41.95 18.48
CA ARG A 109 11.95 41.99 19.71
C ARG A 109 13.21 42.81 19.51
#